data_AF-A0A4S5BMW7-F1
#
_entry.id   AF-A0A4S5BMW7-F1
#
_cell.length_a   1.000
_cell.length_b   1.000
_cell.length_c   1.000
_cell.angle_alpha   90.00
_cell.angle_beta   90.00
_cell.angle_gamma   90.00
#
_symmetry.space_group_name_H-M   'P 1'
#
loop_
_entity.id
_entity.type
_entity.pdbx_description
1 polymer ?
#
loop_
_entity_poly.entity_id
_entity_poly.type
_entity_poly.pdbx_seq_one_letter_code
_entity_poly.pdbx_strand_id
1 'polypeptide(L)'
;MKYILFFWCAWNVPAILLALFFCSIPWKERIAVTRSMLNAAVRGTLLLPIDFIAPAIVPIGLLFTKWEDEKLPKLFRLWDNDVSINGDLREPDGALSQVQSNKDDRIVYDAIVARNYWAKGQHPRSFWSRYVWLGWRNRASWLAMKLGKRFVEASFQQWGDPATGNGHPGRTINEHDGAYQLYIVRKFGPFQFRFNWGFKIWGGASLGRTYAPVVNTSFSLKRWKAR
;
A
#
# COMPACT_ATOMS: atom_id res chain seq x y z
N MET A 1 -25.70 9.33 12.30
CA MET A 1 -25.73 9.30 10.82
C MET A 1 -25.14 10.56 10.17
N LYS A 2 -25.56 11.79 10.55
CA LYS A 2 -25.04 13.05 9.95
C LYS A 2 -23.52 13.19 9.99
N TYR A 3 -22.88 12.88 11.12
CA TYR A 3 -21.42 12.98 11.28
C TYR A 3 -20.64 11.96 10.46
N ILE A 4 -21.15 10.71 10.35
CA ILE A 4 -20.50 9.66 9.55
C ILE A 4 -20.47 10.06 8.08
N LEU A 5 -21.59 10.57 7.56
CA LEU A 5 -21.67 11.06 6.18
C LEU A 5 -20.75 12.27 5.97
N PHE A 6 -20.70 13.20 6.93
CA PHE A 6 -19.80 14.36 6.87
C PHE A 6 -18.33 13.93 6.79
N PHE A 7 -17.86 13.05 7.69
CA PHE A 7 -16.48 12.56 7.67
C PHE A 7 -16.18 11.78 6.40
N TRP A 8 -17.12 10.96 5.94
CA TRP A 8 -16.98 10.25 4.68
C TRP A 8 -16.81 11.22 3.49
N CYS A 9 -17.66 12.25 3.41
CA CYS A 9 -17.56 13.27 2.37
C CYS A 9 -16.26 14.05 2.48
N ALA A 10 -15.90 14.54 3.67
CA ALA A 10 -14.67 15.29 3.91
C ALA A 10 -13.41 14.48 3.55
N TRP A 11 -13.45 13.16 3.71
CA TRP A 11 -12.35 12.27 3.38
C TRP A 11 -12.26 11.94 1.88
N ASN A 12 -13.39 11.66 1.23
CA ASN A 12 -13.41 11.13 -0.15
C ASN A 12 -13.63 12.21 -1.22
N VAL A 13 -14.44 13.23 -0.96
CA VAL A 13 -14.80 14.26 -1.96
C VAL A 13 -13.58 15.05 -2.44
N PRO A 14 -12.65 15.53 -1.58
CA PRO A 14 -11.47 16.24 -2.06
C PRO A 14 -10.63 15.40 -3.03
N ALA A 15 -10.49 14.10 -2.79
CA ALA A 15 -9.76 13.20 -3.68
C ALA A 15 -10.41 13.11 -5.07
N ILE A 16 -11.74 12.96 -5.08
CA ILE A 16 -12.53 12.86 -6.31
C ILE A 16 -12.48 14.17 -7.09
N LEU A 17 -12.62 15.32 -6.41
CA LEU A 17 -12.53 16.63 -7.04
C LEU A 17 -11.12 16.90 -7.58
N LEU A 18 -10.07 16.54 -6.84
CA LEU A 18 -8.68 16.66 -7.31
C LEU A 18 -8.43 15.82 -8.57
N ALA A 19 -9.01 14.62 -8.64
CA ALA A 19 -8.90 13.76 -9.82
C ALA A 19 -9.70 14.33 -11.01
N LEU A 20 -10.90 14.87 -10.76
CA LEU A 20 -11.77 15.46 -11.78
C LEU A 20 -11.20 16.75 -12.38
N PHE A 21 -10.62 17.61 -11.53
CA PHE A 21 -10.06 18.91 -11.94
C PHE A 21 -8.57 18.82 -12.31
N PHE A 22 -8.05 17.61 -12.50
CA PHE A 22 -6.71 17.42 -13.02
C PHE A 22 -6.66 17.89 -14.48
N CYS A 23 -6.08 19.08 -14.72
CA CYS A 23 -6.12 19.77 -16.02
C CYS A 23 -5.50 18.97 -17.18
N SER A 24 -4.64 17.98 -16.88
CA SER A 24 -3.95 17.17 -17.89
C SER A 24 -4.76 15.99 -18.43
N ILE A 25 -5.98 15.75 -17.92
CA ILE A 25 -6.83 14.65 -18.39
C ILE A 25 -7.87 15.16 -19.40
N PRO A 26 -8.03 14.50 -20.57
CA PRO A 26 -9.09 14.79 -21.53
C PRO A 26 -10.48 14.72 -20.90
N TRP A 27 -11.39 15.62 -21.30
CA TRP A 27 -12.74 15.68 -20.71
C TRP A 27 -13.50 14.33 -20.75
N LYS A 28 -13.34 13.57 -21.83
CA LYS A 28 -13.96 12.25 -22.01
C LYS A 28 -13.53 11.25 -20.92
N GLU A 29 -12.29 11.32 -20.45
CA GLU A 29 -11.76 10.40 -19.44
C GLU A 29 -12.12 10.81 -18.00
N ARG A 30 -12.48 12.08 -17.77
CA ARG A 30 -12.82 12.56 -16.42
C ARG A 30 -14.01 11.84 -15.80
N ILE A 31 -14.98 11.41 -16.62
CA ILE A 31 -16.11 10.61 -16.16
C ILE A 31 -15.64 9.22 -15.70
N ALA A 32 -14.74 8.58 -16.46
CA ALA A 32 -14.18 7.28 -16.11
C ALA A 32 -13.34 7.36 -14.83
N VAL A 33 -12.48 8.36 -14.71
CA VAL A 33 -11.70 8.67 -13.50
C VAL A 33 -12.64 8.82 -12.30
N THR A 34 -13.68 9.65 -12.41
CA THR A 34 -14.61 9.94 -11.31
C THR A 34 -15.34 8.68 -10.85
N ARG A 35 -15.85 7.87 -11.79
CA ARG A 35 -16.49 6.59 -11.48
C ARG A 35 -15.53 5.64 -10.76
N SER A 36 -14.28 5.58 -11.21
CA SER A 36 -13.25 4.75 -10.59
C SER A 36 -12.92 5.22 -9.16
N MET A 37 -12.78 6.54 -8.95
CA MET A 37 -12.54 7.14 -7.64
C MET A 37 -13.70 6.95 -6.66
N LEU A 38 -14.95 7.04 -7.14
CA LEU A 38 -16.14 6.74 -6.33
C LEU A 38 -16.18 5.26 -5.92
N ASN A 39 -15.86 4.36 -6.83
CA ASN A 39 -15.76 2.93 -6.52
C ASN A 39 -14.69 2.67 -5.46
N ALA A 40 -13.49 3.25 -5.63
CA ALA A 40 -12.43 3.17 -4.63
C ALA A 40 -12.83 3.80 -3.28
N ALA A 41 -13.58 4.90 -3.28
CA ALA A 41 -14.09 5.53 -2.06
C ALA A 41 -15.00 4.57 -1.25
N VAL A 42 -15.97 3.94 -1.92
CA VAL A 42 -16.85 2.94 -1.29
C VAL A 42 -16.04 1.77 -0.74
N ARG A 43 -15.14 1.19 -1.54
CA ARG A 43 -14.34 0.03 -1.13
C ARG A 43 -13.35 0.36 -0.02
N GLY A 44 -12.70 1.52 -0.09
CA GLY A 44 -11.79 1.98 0.95
C GLY A 44 -12.52 2.25 2.27
N THR A 45 -13.79 2.63 2.23
CA THR A 45 -14.62 2.78 3.45
C THR A 45 -14.82 1.45 4.18
N LEU A 46 -14.93 0.35 3.45
CA LEU A 46 -14.99 -1.00 4.04
C LEU A 46 -13.63 -1.41 4.64
N LEU A 47 -12.52 -0.93 4.07
CA LEU A 47 -11.17 -1.20 4.56
C LEU A 47 -10.83 -0.40 5.82
N LEU A 48 -11.23 0.87 5.89
CA LEU A 48 -10.86 1.81 6.96
C LEU A 48 -11.02 1.27 8.38
N PRO A 49 -12.16 0.68 8.80
CA PRO A 49 -12.30 0.19 10.17
C PRO A 49 -11.32 -0.96 10.47
N ILE A 50 -11.08 -1.85 9.51
CA ILE A 50 -10.15 -2.97 9.65
C ILE A 50 -8.70 -2.45 9.73
N ASP A 51 -8.33 -1.53 8.83
CA ASP A 51 -7.02 -0.87 8.83
C ASP A 51 -6.75 -0.11 10.15
N PHE A 52 -7.76 0.60 10.66
CA PHE A 52 -7.65 1.40 11.88
C PHE A 52 -7.40 0.54 13.13
N ILE A 53 -8.05 -0.62 13.25
CA ILE A 53 -7.90 -1.50 14.43
C ILE A 53 -6.71 -2.47 14.33
N ALA A 54 -5.96 -2.46 13.23
CA ALA A 54 -4.81 -3.35 13.05
C ALA A 54 -3.79 -3.28 14.20
N PRO A 55 -3.40 -2.10 14.76
CA PRO A 55 -2.47 -2.03 15.88
C PRO A 55 -2.94 -2.81 17.12
N ALA A 56 -4.25 -2.92 17.35
CA ALA A 56 -4.81 -3.64 18.48
C ALA A 56 -5.01 -5.14 18.19
N ILE A 57 -5.43 -5.49 16.98
CA ILE A 57 -5.81 -6.86 16.61
C ILE A 57 -4.62 -7.71 16.19
N VAL A 58 -3.67 -7.13 15.44
CA VAL A 58 -2.47 -7.83 14.98
C VAL A 58 -1.66 -8.48 16.11
N PRO A 59 -1.32 -7.79 17.23
CA PRO A 59 -0.53 -8.42 18.28
C PRO A 59 -1.22 -9.64 18.88
N ILE A 60 -2.56 -9.63 18.99
CA ILE A 60 -3.34 -10.81 19.44
C ILE A 60 -3.16 -11.96 18.45
N GLY A 61 -3.30 -11.71 17.15
CA GLY A 61 -3.07 -12.74 16.12
C GLY A 61 -1.64 -13.28 16.13
N LEU A 62 -0.65 -12.43 16.43
CA LEU A 62 0.75 -12.80 16.49
C LEU A 62 1.09 -13.71 17.68
N LEU A 63 0.33 -13.65 18.80
CA LEU A 63 0.50 -14.60 19.91
C LEU A 63 0.26 -16.06 19.48
N PHE A 64 -0.53 -16.27 18.42
CA PHE A 64 -0.83 -17.59 17.86
C PHE A 64 -0.06 -17.88 16.56
N THR A 65 0.88 -17.01 16.18
CA THR A 65 1.66 -17.15 14.95
C THR A 65 3.03 -17.72 15.26
N LYS A 66 3.37 -18.86 14.65
CA LYS A 66 4.67 -19.53 14.81
C LYS A 66 5.76 -18.87 13.98
N TRP A 67 7.01 -19.24 14.23
CA TRP A 67 8.16 -18.65 13.53
C TRP A 67 8.12 -18.92 12.02
N GLU A 68 7.81 -20.15 11.65
CA GLU A 68 7.71 -20.67 10.29
C GLU A 68 6.51 -20.14 9.50
N ASP A 69 5.51 -19.57 10.18
CA ASP A 69 4.30 -19.09 9.52
C ASP A 69 4.61 -17.96 8.52
N GLU A 70 3.98 -18.04 7.35
CA GLU A 70 4.02 -17.01 6.30
C GLU A 70 2.79 -16.11 6.30
N LYS A 71 1.91 -16.34 7.26
CA LYS A 71 0.49 -16.08 7.12
C LYS A 71 -0.15 -16.02 8.51
N LEU A 72 -1.00 -15.03 8.78
CA LEU A 72 -1.70 -14.95 10.08
C LEU A 72 -2.70 -16.13 10.25
N PRO A 73 -3.09 -16.48 11.49
CA PRO A 73 -4.15 -17.45 11.74
C PRO A 73 -5.44 -17.06 11.03
N LYS A 74 -6.29 -18.04 10.69
CA LYS A 74 -7.49 -17.85 9.86
C LYS A 74 -8.40 -16.71 10.33
N LEU A 75 -8.59 -16.55 11.64
CA LEU A 75 -9.42 -15.51 12.24
C LEU A 75 -8.87 -14.09 12.03
N PHE A 76 -7.56 -13.95 11.84
CA PHE A 76 -6.88 -12.67 11.71
C PHE A 76 -6.48 -12.34 10.26
N ARG A 77 -6.97 -13.13 9.29
CA ARG A 77 -6.62 -13.00 7.86
C ARG A 77 -6.94 -11.66 7.23
N LEU A 78 -7.89 -10.91 7.80
CA LEU A 78 -8.23 -9.58 7.29
C LEU A 78 -7.06 -8.59 7.48
N TRP A 79 -6.20 -8.80 8.48
CA TRP A 79 -5.02 -7.98 8.78
C TRP A 79 -3.72 -8.51 8.16
N ASP A 80 -3.83 -9.54 7.34
CA ASP A 80 -2.69 -10.13 6.65
C ASP A 80 -2.10 -9.16 5.61
N ASN A 81 -0.96 -9.55 5.06
CA ASN A 81 -0.27 -8.78 4.03
C ASN A 81 -0.56 -9.29 2.62
N ASP A 82 -0.53 -8.41 1.61
CA ASP A 82 -0.64 -8.83 0.21
C ASP A 82 0.57 -9.61 -0.29
N VAL A 83 1.74 -9.39 0.30
CA VAL A 83 3.01 -10.03 -0.07
C VAL A 83 3.43 -11.07 0.96
N SER A 84 3.67 -10.66 2.20
CA SER A 84 4.06 -11.56 3.30
C SER A 84 3.92 -10.89 4.66
N ILE A 85 3.58 -11.67 5.71
CA ILE A 85 3.63 -11.20 7.10
C ILE A 85 5.04 -10.85 7.56
N ASN A 86 6.05 -11.38 6.86
CA ASN A 86 7.46 -11.24 7.16
C ASN A 86 8.12 -10.06 6.40
N GLY A 87 7.36 -9.24 5.69
CA GLY A 87 7.88 -8.04 5.02
C GLY A 87 7.94 -8.10 3.49
N ASP A 88 8.61 -7.11 2.89
CA ASP A 88 8.92 -7.09 1.46
C ASP A 88 10.01 -8.13 1.14
N LEU A 89 9.63 -9.32 0.67
CA LEU A 89 10.55 -10.42 0.35
C LEU A 89 11.18 -10.33 -1.06
N ARG A 90 11.22 -9.15 -1.70
CA ARG A 90 11.77 -9.02 -3.05
C ARG A 90 13.30 -8.87 -3.03
N GLU A 91 13.99 -10.01 -3.08
CA GLU A 91 15.29 -10.09 -3.76
C GLU A 91 15.04 -10.51 -5.23
N PRO A 92 15.85 -10.05 -6.20
CA PRO A 92 15.69 -10.38 -7.62
C PRO A 92 15.84 -11.88 -7.96
N ASP A 93 16.28 -12.71 -7.03
CA ASP A 93 16.55 -14.15 -7.17
C ASP A 93 15.66 -15.05 -6.27
N GLY A 94 14.74 -14.47 -5.49
CA GLY A 94 13.84 -15.22 -4.59
C GLY A 94 14.52 -15.86 -3.36
N ALA A 95 15.79 -15.52 -3.09
CA ALA A 95 16.62 -16.21 -2.10
C ALA A 95 16.17 -16.04 -0.63
N LEU A 96 15.36 -15.02 -0.28
CA LEU A 96 14.85 -14.88 1.08
C LEU A 96 13.71 -15.85 1.43
N SER A 97 13.08 -16.49 0.44
CA SER A 97 12.21 -17.64 0.72
C SER A 97 13.02 -18.88 1.10
N GLN A 98 14.31 -18.93 0.74
CA GLN A 98 15.25 -19.98 1.11
C GLN A 98 16.07 -19.69 2.37
N VAL A 99 16.07 -18.46 2.90
CA VAL A 99 16.56 -18.22 4.27
C VAL A 99 15.50 -18.61 5.31
N GLN A 100 14.87 -19.76 5.06
CA GLN A 100 13.94 -20.44 5.94
C GLN A 100 14.66 -21.23 7.04
N SER A 101 15.96 -21.54 6.91
CA SER A 101 16.49 -22.70 7.64
C SER A 101 17.44 -22.45 8.80
N ASN A 102 18.39 -21.50 8.79
CA ASN A 102 19.44 -21.54 9.82
C ASN A 102 19.44 -20.31 10.74
N LYS A 103 18.72 -20.40 11.86
CA LYS A 103 19.07 -19.63 13.08
C LYS A 103 20.50 -19.95 13.54
N ASP A 104 21.02 -21.10 13.13
CA ASP A 104 22.32 -21.63 13.55
C ASP A 104 23.50 -21.00 12.78
N ASP A 105 23.24 -20.41 11.61
CA ASP A 105 24.24 -19.61 10.90
C ASP A 105 24.09 -18.14 11.28
N ARG A 106 24.94 -17.72 12.22
CA ARG A 106 24.93 -16.37 12.77
C ARG A 106 25.23 -15.30 11.72
N ILE A 107 26.07 -15.59 10.71
CA ILE A 107 26.42 -14.63 9.66
C ILE A 107 25.19 -14.35 8.79
N VAL A 108 24.48 -15.42 8.41
CA VAL A 108 23.24 -15.32 7.63
C VAL A 108 22.15 -14.61 8.44
N TYR A 109 21.98 -14.96 9.72
CA TYR A 109 21.01 -14.32 10.60
C TYR A 109 21.24 -12.81 10.72
N ASP A 110 22.47 -12.37 11.00
CA ASP A 110 22.81 -10.96 11.16
C ASP A 110 22.61 -10.18 9.84
N ALA A 111 22.91 -10.80 8.69
CA ALA A 111 22.64 -10.21 7.38
C ALA A 111 21.14 -10.00 7.14
N ILE A 112 20.27 -10.95 7.51
CA ILE A 112 18.81 -10.79 7.42
C ILE A 112 18.33 -9.66 8.34
N VAL A 113 18.81 -9.63 9.58
CA VAL A 113 18.45 -8.60 10.56
C VAL A 113 18.84 -7.21 10.06
N ALA A 114 20.02 -7.07 9.46
CA ALA A 114 20.49 -5.82 8.88
C ALA A 114 19.61 -5.34 7.70
N ARG A 115 19.00 -6.27 6.94
CA ARG A 115 18.08 -5.95 5.84
C ARG A 115 16.66 -5.56 6.32
N ASN A 116 16.31 -5.83 7.58
CA ASN A 116 15.02 -5.43 8.13
C ASN A 116 14.92 -3.91 8.35
N TYR A 117 14.58 -3.21 7.27
CA TYR A 117 14.56 -1.75 7.27
C TYR A 117 13.35 -1.15 8.02
N TRP A 118 12.31 -1.95 8.33
CA TRP A 118 11.11 -1.47 9.04
C TRP A 118 11.17 -1.70 10.54
N ALA A 119 11.92 -2.69 11.02
CA ALA A 119 12.22 -2.91 12.43
C ALA A 119 13.73 -3.17 12.60
N LYS A 120 14.50 -2.10 12.76
CA LYS A 120 15.97 -2.18 12.84
C LYS A 120 16.44 -3.08 13.99
N GLY A 121 17.41 -3.93 13.71
CA GLY A 121 18.00 -4.85 14.69
C GLY A 121 17.10 -6.04 15.04
N GLN A 122 16.02 -6.25 14.29
CA GLN A 122 15.04 -7.30 14.57
C GLN A 122 14.93 -8.24 13.37
N HIS A 123 14.81 -9.53 13.63
CA HIS A 123 14.60 -10.49 12.55
C HIS A 123 13.20 -10.29 11.93
N PRO A 124 13.01 -10.36 10.60
CA PRO A 124 11.73 -10.17 9.93
C PRO A 124 10.58 -11.02 10.50
N ARG A 125 10.89 -12.26 10.92
CA ARG A 125 9.96 -13.22 11.56
C ARG A 125 9.73 -12.97 13.05
N SER A 126 10.45 -12.05 13.69
CA SER A 126 10.24 -11.74 15.11
C SER A 126 8.85 -11.14 15.33
N PHE A 127 8.30 -11.36 16.52
CA PHE A 127 7.01 -10.79 16.92
C PHE A 127 6.97 -9.28 16.67
N TRP A 128 8.00 -8.56 17.15
CA TRP A 128 8.07 -7.12 17.00
C TRP A 128 8.13 -6.67 15.54
N SER A 129 8.94 -7.33 14.72
CA SER A 129 9.05 -7.02 13.30
C SER A 129 7.70 -7.18 12.59
N ARG A 130 7.02 -8.32 12.81
CA ARG A 130 5.69 -8.58 12.24
C ARG A 130 4.65 -7.59 12.74
N TYR A 131 4.72 -7.20 14.01
CA TYR A 131 3.82 -6.21 14.58
C TYR A 131 4.02 -4.82 13.96
N VAL A 132 5.27 -4.35 13.82
CA VAL A 132 5.56 -3.09 13.11
C VAL A 132 5.08 -3.15 11.67
N TRP A 133 5.30 -4.28 11.00
CA TRP A 133 4.90 -4.48 9.62
C TRP A 133 3.37 -4.45 9.44
N LEU A 134 2.65 -5.35 10.09
CA LEU A 134 1.22 -5.56 9.92
C LEU A 134 0.35 -4.62 10.74
N GLY A 135 0.81 -4.21 11.92
CA GLY A 135 0.07 -3.37 12.86
C GLY A 135 0.19 -1.88 12.55
N TRP A 136 1.31 -1.43 11.96
CA TRP A 136 1.59 -0.01 11.77
C TRP A 136 1.87 0.41 10.34
N ARG A 137 2.60 -0.40 9.56
CA ARG A 137 3.16 0.04 8.28
C ARG A 137 2.34 -0.35 7.05
N ASN A 138 1.97 -1.63 6.92
CA ASN A 138 1.29 -2.21 5.75
C ASN A 138 0.02 -2.98 6.15
N ARG A 139 -0.77 -2.28 6.98
CA ARG A 139 -1.99 -2.75 7.63
C ARG A 139 -3.05 -3.20 6.61
N ALA A 140 -3.66 -4.35 6.89
CA ALA A 140 -4.79 -4.91 6.15
C ALA A 140 -4.64 -4.90 4.61
N SER A 141 -3.40 -4.99 4.11
CA SER A 141 -3.10 -4.89 2.67
C SER A 141 -3.62 -6.09 1.89
N TRP A 142 -3.77 -7.26 2.54
CA TRP A 142 -4.49 -8.38 1.95
C TRP A 142 -5.96 -8.05 1.68
N LEU A 143 -6.66 -7.43 2.64
CA LEU A 143 -8.04 -6.99 2.43
C LEU A 143 -8.11 -5.90 1.36
N ALA A 144 -7.17 -4.96 1.35
CA ALA A 144 -7.07 -3.93 0.31
C ALA A 144 -6.93 -4.54 -1.10
N MET A 145 -6.20 -5.66 -1.23
CA MET A 145 -6.12 -6.44 -2.47
C MET A 145 -7.43 -7.14 -2.83
N LYS A 146 -8.12 -7.74 -1.84
CA LYS A 146 -9.41 -8.41 -2.06
C LYS A 146 -10.50 -7.43 -2.50
N LEU A 147 -10.48 -6.22 -1.95
CA LEU A 147 -11.31 -5.11 -2.37
C LEU A 147 -10.74 -4.38 -3.61
N GLY A 148 -9.58 -4.78 -4.09
CA GLY A 148 -8.92 -4.19 -5.25
C GLY A 148 -9.59 -4.57 -6.58
N LYS A 149 -8.95 -4.17 -7.67
CA LYS A 149 -9.34 -4.54 -9.03
C LYS A 149 -8.33 -5.51 -9.61
N ARG A 150 -8.82 -6.62 -10.18
CA ARG A 150 -8.00 -7.52 -11.00
C ARG A 150 -7.81 -6.87 -12.36
N PHE A 151 -6.59 -6.97 -12.90
CA PHE A 151 -6.30 -6.58 -14.27
C PHE A 151 -6.48 -7.78 -15.20
N VAL A 152 -7.17 -7.54 -16.30
CA VAL A 152 -7.40 -8.50 -17.39
C VAL A 152 -6.67 -8.05 -18.65
N GLU A 153 -6.63 -6.73 -18.89
CA GLU A 153 -6.00 -6.15 -20.07
C GLU A 153 -4.64 -5.52 -19.75
N ALA A 154 -3.70 -5.60 -20.69
CA ALA A 154 -2.41 -4.93 -20.62
C ALA A 154 -2.51 -3.51 -21.20
N SER A 155 -3.30 -2.63 -20.58
CA SER A 155 -3.46 -1.23 -20.97
C SER A 155 -2.88 -0.31 -19.89
N PHE A 156 -1.93 0.58 -20.21
CA PHE A 156 -1.42 1.54 -19.23
C PHE A 156 -1.40 2.93 -19.83
N GLN A 157 -2.01 3.88 -19.12
CA GLN A 157 -1.95 5.28 -19.45
C GLN A 157 -1.52 6.10 -18.24
N GLN A 158 -0.82 7.20 -18.50
CA GLN A 158 -0.37 8.11 -17.46
C GLN A 158 -0.53 9.56 -17.93
N TRP A 159 -1.11 10.39 -17.07
CA TRP A 159 -1.20 11.83 -17.24
C TRP A 159 -0.47 12.55 -16.11
N GLY A 160 0.11 13.71 -16.41
CA GLY A 160 0.88 14.50 -15.46
C GLY A 160 2.39 14.27 -15.62
N ASP A 161 3.13 14.37 -14.53
CA ASP A 161 4.60 14.29 -14.55
C ASP A 161 5.07 12.85 -14.31
N PRO A 162 5.59 12.14 -15.34
CA PRO A 162 6.00 10.74 -15.22
C PRO A 162 7.14 10.51 -14.22
N ALA A 163 7.90 11.55 -13.88
CA ALA A 163 8.96 11.45 -12.87
C ALA A 163 8.43 11.51 -11.43
N THR A 164 7.15 11.83 -11.20
CA THR A 164 6.53 11.94 -9.87
C THR A 164 6.79 10.70 -9.03
N GLY A 165 7.47 10.88 -7.89
CA GLY A 165 7.92 9.73 -7.11
C GLY A 165 8.71 10.11 -5.86
N ASN A 166 9.40 9.13 -5.28
CA ASN A 166 10.30 9.40 -4.17
C ASN A 166 11.46 10.28 -4.66
N GLY A 167 11.54 11.51 -4.17
CA GLY A 167 12.58 12.45 -4.54
C GLY A 167 12.26 13.36 -5.72
N HIS A 168 11.08 13.24 -6.32
CA HIS A 168 10.62 14.11 -7.40
C HIS A 168 9.19 14.57 -7.12
N PRO A 169 8.99 15.86 -6.80
CA PRO A 169 7.67 16.37 -6.47
C PRO A 169 6.86 16.47 -7.76
N GLY A 170 5.58 16.15 -7.68
CA GLY A 170 4.74 16.13 -8.86
C GLY A 170 3.38 15.55 -8.58
N ARG A 171 2.64 15.32 -9.65
CA ARG A 171 1.32 14.70 -9.60
C ARG A 171 1.10 13.90 -10.86
N THR A 172 0.49 12.73 -10.72
CA THR A 172 0.12 11.86 -11.82
C THR A 172 -1.28 11.30 -11.61
N ILE A 173 -1.93 11.01 -12.71
CA ILE A 173 -3.02 10.04 -12.74
C ILE A 173 -2.57 8.87 -13.60
N ASN A 174 -2.64 7.67 -13.03
CA ASN A 174 -2.32 6.43 -13.73
C ASN A 174 -3.63 5.70 -14.00
N GLU A 175 -3.73 5.10 -15.17
CA GLU A 175 -4.82 4.22 -15.55
C GLU A 175 -4.26 2.86 -15.96
N HIS A 176 -4.96 1.81 -15.54
CA HIS A 176 -4.69 0.45 -15.98
C HIS A 176 -5.99 -0.35 -15.97
N ASP A 177 -6.41 -0.83 -17.14
CA ASP A 177 -7.62 -1.64 -17.33
C ASP A 177 -8.86 -0.99 -16.68
N GLY A 178 -9.06 0.31 -16.88
CA GLY A 178 -10.13 1.13 -16.30
C GLY A 178 -10.06 1.34 -14.78
N ALA A 179 -8.98 0.94 -14.13
CA ALA A 179 -8.66 1.33 -12.75
C ALA A 179 -7.86 2.63 -12.78
N TYR A 180 -8.15 3.57 -11.88
CA TYR A 180 -7.44 4.84 -11.83
C TYR A 180 -6.77 5.07 -10.47
N GLN A 181 -5.60 5.69 -10.51
CA GLN A 181 -4.85 6.14 -9.34
C GLN A 181 -4.57 7.64 -9.44
N LEU A 182 -4.89 8.40 -8.41
CA LEU A 182 -4.35 9.74 -8.21
C LEU A 182 -3.15 9.66 -7.26
N TYR A 183 -1.99 10.13 -7.72
CA TYR A 183 -0.77 10.16 -6.92
C TYR A 183 -0.15 11.55 -6.94
N ILE A 184 0.07 12.13 -5.76
CA ILE A 184 0.67 13.46 -5.60
C ILE A 184 1.81 13.35 -4.60
N VAL A 185 2.95 13.93 -4.94
CA VAL A 185 4.11 14.07 -4.06
C VAL A 185 4.46 15.55 -3.94
N ARG A 186 4.53 16.06 -2.71
CA ARG A 186 5.00 17.41 -2.41
C ARG A 186 6.19 17.35 -1.47
N LYS A 187 7.27 18.05 -1.79
CA LYS A 187 8.40 18.24 -0.86
C LYS A 187 8.00 19.23 0.22
N PHE A 188 8.35 18.93 1.46
CA PHE A 188 8.18 19.81 2.61
C PHE A 188 9.38 19.67 3.54
N GLY A 189 10.35 20.56 3.37
CA GLY A 189 11.62 20.50 4.09
C GLY A 189 12.32 19.14 3.91
N PRO A 190 12.69 18.44 5.01
CA PRO A 190 13.32 17.12 4.96
C PRO A 190 12.32 15.98 4.70
N PHE A 191 11.05 16.29 4.47
CA PHE A 191 9.97 15.32 4.25
C PHE A 191 9.31 15.48 2.88
N GLN A 192 8.49 14.49 2.52
CA GLN A 192 7.52 14.51 1.45
C GLN A 192 6.15 14.17 2.01
N PHE A 193 5.14 14.94 1.59
CA PHE A 193 3.75 14.54 1.67
C PHE A 193 3.39 13.74 0.44
N ARG A 194 2.70 12.62 0.65
CA ARG A 194 2.18 11.78 -0.41
C ARG A 194 0.69 11.61 -0.25
N PHE A 195 0.00 11.93 -1.32
CA PHE A 195 -1.40 11.61 -1.52
C PHE A 195 -1.46 10.43 -2.49
N ASN A 196 -2.15 9.36 -2.12
CA ASN A 196 -2.30 8.19 -2.98
C ASN A 196 -3.72 7.66 -2.85
N TRP A 197 -4.48 7.75 -3.93
CA TRP A 197 -5.91 7.51 -3.91
C TRP A 197 -6.39 6.72 -5.12
N GLY A 198 -7.40 5.86 -4.94
CA GLY A 198 -7.99 5.05 -6.01
C GLY A 198 -7.54 3.60 -5.94
N PHE A 199 -7.10 3.06 -7.07
CA PHE A 199 -6.50 1.73 -7.18
C PHE A 199 -5.00 1.88 -7.40
N LYS A 200 -4.17 1.21 -6.60
CA LYS A 200 -2.72 1.43 -6.57
C LYS A 200 -2.04 0.84 -7.83
N ILE A 201 -1.60 1.71 -8.75
CA ILE A 201 -0.99 1.37 -10.05
C ILE A 201 0.47 1.86 -10.09
N TRP A 202 1.43 0.96 -9.98
CA TRP A 202 2.85 1.34 -9.93
C TRP A 202 3.49 1.34 -11.32
N GLY A 203 3.56 2.49 -12.00
CA GLY A 203 4.17 2.59 -13.34
C GLY A 203 5.47 1.79 -13.51
N GLY A 204 5.62 1.12 -14.65
CA GLY A 204 6.77 0.27 -15.03
C GLY A 204 6.84 -1.08 -14.30
N ALA A 205 6.84 -1.10 -12.97
CA ALA A 205 7.00 -2.32 -12.17
C ALA A 205 5.68 -3.06 -11.86
N SER A 206 4.51 -2.44 -12.08
CA SER A 206 3.19 -3.07 -11.91
C SER A 206 2.68 -3.83 -13.13
N LEU A 207 3.34 -3.76 -14.29
CA LEU A 207 2.95 -4.59 -15.44
C LEU A 207 3.06 -6.10 -15.14
N GLY A 208 3.75 -6.48 -14.06
CA GLY A 208 3.79 -7.85 -13.54
C GLY A 208 2.82 -8.15 -12.37
N ARG A 209 2.00 -7.19 -11.92
CA ARG A 209 0.96 -7.45 -10.90
C ARG A 209 -0.38 -7.63 -11.59
N THR A 210 -1.12 -8.67 -11.21
CA THR A 210 -2.47 -8.97 -11.76
C THR A 210 -3.60 -8.26 -11.01
N TYR A 211 -3.28 -7.45 -9.99
CA TYR A 211 -4.26 -6.75 -9.16
C TYR A 211 -3.73 -5.39 -8.72
N ALA A 212 -4.63 -4.40 -8.64
CA ALA A 212 -4.41 -3.15 -7.92
C ALA A 212 -5.24 -3.10 -6.64
N PRO A 213 -4.59 -3.06 -5.45
CA PRO A 213 -5.30 -2.88 -4.19
C PRO A 213 -5.94 -1.49 -4.14
N VAL A 214 -7.06 -1.39 -3.43
CA VAL A 214 -7.65 -0.08 -3.09
C VAL A 214 -6.71 0.69 -2.17
N VAL A 215 -6.55 1.99 -2.39
CA VAL A 215 -5.72 2.86 -1.56
C VAL A 215 -6.43 4.20 -1.35
N ASN A 216 -6.65 4.57 -0.09
CA ASN A 216 -7.30 5.82 0.31
C ASN A 216 -6.39 6.61 1.26
N THR A 217 -5.13 6.80 0.86
CA THR A 217 -4.12 7.50 1.65
C THR A 217 -4.16 9.00 1.33
N SER A 218 -4.95 9.75 2.09
CA SER A 218 -4.99 11.21 1.99
C SER A 218 -3.75 11.90 2.54
N PHE A 219 -3.06 11.27 3.50
CA PHE A 219 -1.92 11.85 4.18
C PHE A 219 -0.88 10.79 4.51
N SER A 220 0.28 10.85 3.87
CA SER A 220 1.46 10.07 4.24
C SER A 220 2.69 10.96 4.24
N LEU A 221 3.27 11.16 5.42
CA LEU A 221 4.53 11.87 5.59
C LEU A 221 5.69 10.87 5.54
N LYS A 222 6.69 11.11 4.69
CA LYS A 222 7.92 10.30 4.65
C LYS A 222 9.13 11.19 4.50
N ARG A 223 10.31 10.69 4.88
CA ARG A 223 11.58 11.39 4.62
C ARG A 223 11.77 11.62 3.12
N TRP A 224 12.22 12.82 2.76
CA TRP A 224 12.64 13.16 1.41
C TRP A 224 13.86 12.33 1.04
N LYS A 225 13.80 11.64 -0.10
CA LYS A 225 14.96 10.95 -0.66
C LYS A 225 15.51 11.86 -1.76
N ALA A 226 16.48 12.71 -1.42
CA ALA A 226 17.24 13.41 -2.45
C ALA A 226 17.89 12.33 -3.34
N ARG A 227 17.64 12.40 -4.64
CA ARG A 227 18.39 11.64 -5.63
C ARG A 227 19.67 12.39 -5.93
#